data_AF-A2BM21-F1
#
_entry.id   AF-A2BM21-F1
#
_cell.length_a   1.000
_cell.length_b   1.000
_cell.length_c   1.000
_cell.angle_alpha   90.00
_cell.angle_beta   90.00
_cell.angle_gamma   90.00
#
_symmetry.space_group_name_H-M   'P 1'
#
loop_
_entity.id
_entity.type
_entity.pdbx_description
1 polymer ?
#
loop_
_entity_poly.entity_id
_entity_poly.type
_entity_poly.pdbx_seq_one_letter_code
_entity_poly.pdbx_strand_id
1 'polypeptide(L)'
;MCIAFKLKEMIGAHDINDEEMYAATILHDVGRGVEERLGIHHAIVSASIAELVLPRMGFSSDVVEKVKRAILEHSYSLSGGKYSSVLSCILSDADKLDALGAIGVYRAIYYSGRHERDIDGTLNHYREKLARLDQFLCSDAARKLAVNKAHILREFFDGLAAEHEAYIDGVKRAVTAARKELAATATNSFGDS
;
A
#
# COMPACT_ATOMS: atom_id res chain seq x y z
N MET A 1 -2.64 3.01 -13.37
CA MET A 1 -2.71 3.65 -14.72
C MET A 1 -4.08 4.28 -15.00
N CYS A 2 -5.19 3.54 -15.08
CA CYS A 2 -6.51 4.12 -15.40
C CYS A 2 -6.96 5.22 -14.41
N ILE A 3 -6.64 5.08 -13.12
CA ILE A 3 -7.03 6.09 -12.12
C ILE A 3 -6.27 7.41 -12.27
N ALA A 4 -5.03 7.36 -12.77
CA ALA A 4 -4.19 8.54 -12.96
C ALA A 4 -4.75 9.44 -14.08
N PHE A 5 -5.18 8.84 -15.20
CA PHE A 5 -5.87 9.55 -16.27
C PHE A 5 -7.23 10.09 -15.81
N LYS A 6 -7.98 9.32 -15.02
CA LYS A 6 -9.23 9.82 -14.41
C LYS A 6 -8.99 11.03 -13.51
N LEU A 7 -7.92 11.03 -12.71
CA LEU A 7 -7.53 12.17 -11.88
C LEU A 7 -7.14 13.38 -12.73
N LYS A 8 -6.34 13.17 -13.80
CA LYS A 8 -5.99 14.23 -14.76
C LYS A 8 -7.24 14.94 -15.28
N GLU A 9 -8.25 14.18 -15.72
CA GLU A 9 -9.52 14.75 -16.21
C GLU A 9 -10.30 15.47 -15.11
N MET A 10 -10.42 14.88 -13.91
CA MET A 10 -11.14 15.50 -12.79
C MET A 10 -10.49 16.79 -12.28
N ILE A 11 -9.17 16.93 -12.43
CA ILE A 11 -8.41 18.12 -12.04
C ILE A 11 -8.41 19.18 -13.15
N GLY A 12 -8.67 18.78 -14.40
CA GLY A 12 -8.56 19.66 -15.57
C GLY A 12 -7.11 19.94 -15.98
N ALA A 13 -6.19 19.02 -15.69
CA ALA A 13 -4.76 19.15 -15.97
C ALA A 13 -4.43 18.79 -17.44
N HIS A 14 -5.07 19.49 -18.37
CA HIS A 14 -4.96 19.24 -19.82
C HIS A 14 -3.60 19.66 -20.41
N ASP A 15 -2.81 20.42 -19.66
CA ASP A 15 -1.44 20.82 -19.98
C ASP A 15 -0.43 19.67 -19.81
N ILE A 16 -0.77 18.62 -19.05
CA ILE A 16 0.05 17.42 -18.91
C ILE A 16 -0.22 16.50 -20.10
N ASN A 17 0.80 16.24 -20.90
CA ASN A 17 0.68 15.36 -22.06
C ASN A 17 0.48 13.89 -21.63
N ASP A 18 -0.24 13.12 -22.46
CA ASP A 18 -0.50 11.71 -22.18
C ASP A 18 0.79 10.88 -22.12
N GLU A 19 1.80 11.24 -22.92
CA GLU A 19 3.11 10.58 -22.90
C GLU A 19 3.83 10.80 -21.55
N GLU A 20 3.75 11.99 -20.96
CA GLU A 20 4.30 12.29 -19.63
C GLU A 20 3.59 11.43 -18.56
N MET A 21 2.26 11.33 -18.65
CA MET A 21 1.46 10.49 -17.76
C MET A 21 1.80 9.00 -17.88
N TYR A 22 1.90 8.47 -19.11
CA TYR A 22 2.27 7.08 -19.33
C TYR A 22 3.68 6.78 -18.82
N ALA A 23 4.67 7.63 -19.15
CA ALA A 23 6.04 7.46 -18.70
C ALA A 23 6.14 7.44 -17.17
N ALA A 24 5.52 8.41 -16.49
CA ALA A 24 5.51 8.49 -15.04
C ALA A 24 4.83 7.27 -14.40
N THR A 25 3.65 6.89 -14.89
CA THR A 25 2.87 5.80 -14.28
C THR A 25 3.47 4.41 -14.54
N ILE A 26 4.11 4.17 -15.69
CA ILE A 26 4.75 2.88 -15.98
C ILE A 26 6.06 2.73 -15.19
N LEU A 27 6.83 3.82 -15.04
CA LEU A 27 8.19 3.74 -14.51
C LEU A 27 8.28 3.94 -13.00
N HIS A 28 7.28 4.52 -12.31
CA HIS A 28 7.43 4.90 -10.89
C HIS A 28 7.88 3.77 -9.95
N ASP A 29 7.46 2.54 -10.22
CA ASP A 29 7.72 1.37 -9.37
C ASP A 29 8.70 0.35 -9.96
N VAL A 30 9.34 0.64 -11.10
CA VAL A 30 10.29 -0.28 -11.76
C VAL A 30 11.50 -0.62 -10.86
N GLY A 31 11.85 0.26 -9.93
CA GLY A 31 12.93 0.08 -8.96
C GLY A 31 12.62 -0.88 -7.80
N ARG A 32 11.38 -1.35 -7.60
CA ARG A 32 11.02 -2.16 -6.42
C ARG A 32 11.82 -3.45 -6.27
N GLY A 33 12.11 -4.14 -7.38
CA GLY A 33 12.93 -5.37 -7.34
C GLY A 33 14.38 -5.12 -6.92
N VAL A 34 14.90 -3.90 -7.12
CA VAL A 34 16.24 -3.51 -6.67
C VAL A 34 16.21 -3.12 -5.19
N GLU A 35 15.16 -2.42 -4.75
CA GLU A 35 14.93 -2.10 -3.33
C GLU A 35 14.90 -3.38 -2.47
N GLU A 36 14.13 -4.40 -2.90
CA GLU A 36 14.05 -5.68 -2.20
C GLU A 36 15.42 -6.38 -2.07
N ARG A 37 16.34 -6.18 -3.02
CA ARG A 37 17.63 -6.89 -3.06
C ARG A 37 18.78 -6.11 -2.42
N LEU A 38 18.80 -4.79 -2.59
CA LEU A 38 19.93 -3.93 -2.25
C LEU A 38 19.60 -2.86 -1.20
N GLY A 39 18.32 -2.72 -0.80
CA GLY A 39 17.88 -1.70 0.15
C GLY A 39 17.94 -0.26 -0.38
N ILE A 40 18.15 -0.07 -1.68
CA ILE A 40 18.14 1.25 -2.32
C ILE A 40 16.69 1.63 -2.61
N HIS A 41 16.27 2.80 -2.12
CA HIS A 41 14.89 3.27 -2.22
C HIS A 41 14.34 3.19 -3.67
N HIS A 42 13.17 2.56 -3.86
CA HIS A 42 12.64 2.25 -5.19
C HIS A 42 12.51 3.48 -6.09
N ALA A 43 11.94 4.57 -5.56
CA ALA A 43 11.75 5.83 -6.30
C ALA A 43 13.06 6.44 -6.83
N ILE A 44 14.18 6.31 -6.09
CA ILE A 44 15.49 6.79 -6.55
C ILE A 44 15.94 5.95 -7.76
N VAL A 45 15.86 4.63 -7.63
CA VAL A 45 16.22 3.69 -8.71
C VAL A 45 15.33 3.88 -9.94
N SER A 46 14.01 4.02 -9.73
CA SER A 46 13.03 4.27 -10.78
C SER A 46 13.32 5.59 -11.53
N ALA A 47 13.69 6.66 -10.83
CA ALA A 47 14.05 7.92 -11.44
C ALA A 47 15.34 7.81 -12.28
N SER A 48 16.36 7.09 -11.79
CA SER A 48 17.58 6.80 -12.56
C SER A 48 17.30 5.96 -13.81
N ILE A 49 16.39 4.99 -13.73
CA ILE A 49 15.97 4.19 -14.88
C ILE A 49 15.21 5.06 -15.89
N ALA A 50 14.32 5.95 -15.44
CA ALA A 50 13.60 6.88 -16.31
C ALA A 50 14.57 7.81 -17.06
N GLU A 51 15.58 8.34 -16.37
CA GLU A 51 16.64 9.16 -16.97
C GLU A 51 17.42 8.43 -18.07
N LEU A 52 17.66 7.12 -17.89
CA LEU A 52 18.39 6.30 -18.86
C LEU A 52 17.54 5.90 -20.08
N VAL A 53 16.26 5.58 -19.87
CA VAL A 53 15.40 4.94 -20.87
C VAL A 53 14.66 5.97 -21.73
N LEU A 54 14.10 7.02 -21.13
CA LEU A 54 13.23 7.95 -21.85
C LEU A 54 13.91 8.69 -23.01
N PRO A 55 15.17 9.16 -22.91
CA PRO A 55 15.85 9.79 -24.05
C PRO A 55 15.99 8.83 -25.25
N ARG A 56 16.19 7.54 -24.99
CA ARG A 56 16.31 6.50 -26.04
C ARG A 56 14.98 6.20 -26.72
N MET A 57 13.88 6.55 -26.07
CA MET A 57 12.52 6.46 -26.62
C MET A 57 12.09 7.74 -27.33
N GLY A 58 12.96 8.75 -27.43
CA GLY A 58 12.69 10.01 -28.15
C GLY A 58 12.07 11.11 -27.29
N PHE A 59 11.98 10.94 -25.97
CA PHE A 59 11.46 11.98 -25.09
C PHE A 59 12.43 13.16 -24.96
N SER A 60 11.88 14.38 -24.92
CA SER A 60 12.65 15.59 -24.68
C SER A 60 13.20 15.64 -23.26
N SER A 61 14.31 16.36 -23.06
CA SER A 61 14.92 16.55 -21.74
C SER A 61 13.96 17.15 -20.70
N ASP A 62 13.06 18.04 -21.14
CA ASP A 62 12.01 18.61 -20.29
C ASP A 62 11.04 17.55 -19.75
N VAL A 63 10.55 16.66 -20.62
CA VAL A 63 9.66 15.56 -20.20
C VAL A 63 10.40 14.60 -19.26
N VAL A 64 11.64 14.24 -19.58
CA VAL A 64 12.43 13.34 -18.72
C VAL A 64 12.55 13.92 -17.32
N GLU A 65 12.85 15.21 -17.19
CA GLU A 65 13.02 15.86 -15.90
C GLU A 65 11.68 15.96 -15.12
N LYS A 66 10.57 16.27 -15.79
CA LYS A 66 9.23 16.22 -15.16
C LYS A 66 8.88 14.83 -14.64
N VAL A 67 9.12 13.79 -15.44
CA VAL A 67 8.82 12.40 -15.07
C VAL A 67 9.70 11.95 -13.89
N LYS A 68 11.01 12.20 -13.94
CA LYS A 68 11.92 11.92 -12.83
C LYS A 68 11.44 12.57 -11.53
N ARG A 69 11.07 13.85 -11.60
CA ARG A 69 10.59 14.60 -10.44
C ARG A 69 9.31 14.00 -9.88
N ALA A 70 8.33 13.69 -10.73
CA ALA A 70 7.11 13.02 -10.31
C ALA A 70 7.39 11.68 -9.62
N ILE A 71 8.30 10.88 -10.18
CA ILE A 71 8.73 9.60 -9.60
C ILE A 71 9.42 9.80 -8.25
N LEU A 72 10.26 10.82 -8.06
CA LEU A 72 10.86 11.05 -6.74
C LEU A 72 9.82 11.52 -5.73
N GLU A 73 8.93 12.40 -6.15
CA GLU A 73 7.95 13.05 -5.27
C GLU A 73 6.75 12.18 -4.91
N HIS A 74 6.44 11.14 -5.70
CA HIS A 74 5.34 10.23 -5.38
C HIS A 74 5.56 9.49 -4.05
N SER A 75 6.83 9.24 -3.70
CA SER A 75 7.20 8.58 -2.45
C SER A 75 7.12 9.55 -1.27
N TYR A 76 6.22 9.28 -0.34
CA TYR A 76 6.03 10.11 0.86
C TYR A 76 7.30 10.20 1.72
N SER A 77 8.08 9.12 1.83
CA SER A 77 9.34 9.10 2.59
C SER A 77 10.43 10.01 2.03
N LEU A 78 10.38 10.32 0.72
CA LEU A 78 11.33 11.23 0.09
C LEU A 78 10.82 12.67 0.03
N SER A 79 9.52 12.85 -0.27
CA SER A 79 8.95 14.18 -0.49
C SER A 79 8.35 14.83 0.76
N GLY A 80 8.07 14.05 1.80
CA GLY A 80 7.29 14.49 2.96
C GLY A 80 5.87 14.95 2.59
N GLY A 81 5.34 14.48 1.45
CA GLY A 81 4.04 14.90 0.94
C GLY A 81 4.02 16.27 0.27
N LYS A 82 5.20 16.81 -0.12
CA LYS A 82 5.30 18.04 -0.92
C LYS A 82 5.43 17.71 -2.40
N TYR A 83 4.65 18.40 -3.23
CA TYR A 83 4.63 18.19 -4.68
C TYR A 83 4.96 19.51 -5.37
N SER A 84 5.92 19.48 -6.28
CA SER A 84 6.33 20.66 -7.06
C SER A 84 5.58 20.77 -8.40
N SER A 85 4.80 19.75 -8.76
CA SER A 85 4.03 19.72 -10.00
C SER A 85 2.68 19.00 -9.85
N VAL A 86 1.75 19.32 -10.74
CA VAL A 86 0.45 18.63 -10.83
C VAL A 86 0.65 17.16 -11.22
N LEU A 87 1.63 16.85 -12.08
CA LEU A 87 1.99 15.46 -12.43
C LEU A 87 2.43 14.66 -11.20
N SER A 88 3.29 15.23 -10.35
CA SER A 88 3.73 14.61 -9.08
C SER A 88 2.54 14.31 -8.16
N CYS A 89 1.63 15.29 -8.01
CA CYS A 89 0.41 15.17 -7.22
C CYS A 89 -0.49 14.05 -7.76
N ILE A 90 -0.76 14.02 -9.07
CA ILE A 90 -1.58 12.99 -9.73
C ILE A 90 -0.96 11.61 -9.57
N LEU A 91 0.35 11.45 -9.82
CA LEU A 91 1.03 10.16 -9.70
C LEU A 91 0.94 9.64 -8.25
N SER A 92 1.18 10.52 -7.28
CA SER A 92 1.15 10.18 -5.86
C SER A 92 -0.27 9.82 -5.38
N ASP A 93 -1.28 10.53 -5.84
CA ASP A 93 -2.68 10.23 -5.55
C ASP A 93 -3.13 8.92 -6.21
N ALA A 94 -2.73 8.69 -7.45
CA ALA A 94 -3.06 7.47 -8.18
C ALA A 94 -2.50 6.22 -7.50
N ASP A 95 -1.22 6.25 -7.09
CA ASP A 95 -0.59 5.14 -6.36
C ASP A 95 -1.32 4.84 -5.04
N LYS A 96 -1.65 5.88 -4.26
CA LYS A 96 -2.40 5.71 -3.00
C LYS A 96 -3.80 5.15 -3.23
N LEU A 97 -4.53 5.65 -4.23
CA LEU A 97 -5.87 5.15 -4.55
C LEU A 97 -5.87 3.70 -5.04
N ASP A 98 -4.80 3.26 -5.70
CA ASP A 98 -4.60 1.86 -6.12
C ASP A 98 -4.24 0.93 -4.95
N ALA A 99 -3.86 1.49 -3.80
CA ALA A 99 -3.68 0.77 -2.53
C ALA A 99 -4.95 0.77 -1.65
N LEU A 100 -6.03 1.44 -2.08
CA LEU A 100 -7.32 1.48 -1.39
C LEU A 100 -8.39 0.63 -2.10
N GLY A 101 -9.52 0.40 -1.43
CA GLY A 101 -10.66 -0.35 -1.96
C GLY A 101 -10.39 -1.86 -2.07
N ALA A 102 -11.24 -2.57 -2.80
CA ALA A 102 -11.16 -4.03 -2.94
C ALA A 102 -9.83 -4.50 -3.56
N ILE A 103 -9.30 -3.76 -4.55
CA ILE A 103 -7.97 -4.04 -5.12
C ILE A 103 -6.89 -3.84 -4.05
N GLY A 104 -6.99 -2.77 -3.24
CA GLY A 104 -6.11 -2.53 -2.11
C GLY A 104 -6.11 -3.68 -1.10
N VAL A 105 -7.29 -4.18 -0.72
CA VAL A 105 -7.44 -5.37 0.15
C VAL A 105 -6.69 -6.56 -0.44
N TYR A 106 -6.98 -6.91 -1.70
CA TYR A 106 -6.33 -8.04 -2.36
C TYR A 106 -4.81 -7.91 -2.41
N ARG A 107 -4.30 -6.72 -2.78
CA ARG A 107 -2.87 -6.43 -2.84
C ARG A 107 -2.21 -6.53 -1.46
N ALA A 108 -2.86 -6.05 -0.41
CA ALA A 108 -2.34 -6.12 0.95
C ALA A 108 -2.19 -7.58 1.42
N ILE A 109 -3.22 -8.41 1.19
CA ILE A 109 -3.18 -9.85 1.53
C ILE A 109 -2.10 -10.57 0.72
N TYR A 110 -2.04 -10.34 -0.59
CA TYR A 110 -1.05 -10.96 -1.46
C TYR A 110 0.38 -10.58 -1.05
N TYR A 111 0.60 -9.29 -0.75
CA TYR A 111 1.89 -8.79 -0.29
C TYR A 111 2.28 -9.41 1.06
N SER A 112 1.35 -9.49 2.02
CA SER A 112 1.56 -10.17 3.29
C SER A 112 1.96 -11.63 3.10
N GLY A 113 1.24 -12.38 2.24
CA GLY A 113 1.56 -13.78 1.95
C GLY A 113 2.95 -13.96 1.33
N ARG A 114 3.35 -13.09 0.39
CA ARG A 114 4.70 -13.10 -0.20
C ARG A 114 5.81 -12.83 0.84
N HIS A 115 5.49 -12.12 1.92
CA HIS A 115 6.43 -11.78 3.00
C HIS A 115 6.23 -12.63 4.25
N GLU A 116 5.53 -13.77 4.12
CA GLU A 116 5.27 -14.72 5.22
C GLU A 116 4.67 -14.06 6.47
N ARG A 117 3.87 -13.00 6.27
CA ARG A 117 3.16 -12.33 7.37
C ARG A 117 1.90 -13.10 7.71
N ASP A 118 1.71 -13.33 8.99
CA ASP A 118 0.46 -13.82 9.54
C ASP A 118 -0.62 -12.71 9.55
N ILE A 119 -1.78 -13.04 10.12
CA ILE A 119 -2.91 -12.13 10.21
C ILE A 119 -2.54 -10.92 11.08
N ASP A 120 -1.88 -11.11 12.22
CA ASP A 120 -1.46 -10.01 13.10
C ASP A 120 -0.49 -9.05 12.39
N GLY A 121 0.52 -9.57 11.70
CA GLY A 121 1.44 -8.78 10.88
C GLY A 121 0.73 -8.04 9.75
N THR A 122 -0.28 -8.64 9.15
CA THR A 122 -1.12 -8.00 8.11
C THR A 122 -1.97 -6.87 8.69
N LEU A 123 -2.61 -7.09 9.85
CA LEU A 123 -3.40 -6.10 10.55
C LEU A 123 -2.53 -4.92 11.01
N ASN A 124 -1.32 -5.19 11.49
CA ASN A 124 -0.36 -4.14 11.84
C ASN A 124 0.04 -3.32 10.61
N HIS A 125 0.33 -3.96 9.48
CA HIS A 125 0.61 -3.25 8.24
C HIS A 125 -0.55 -2.35 7.80
N TYR A 126 -1.79 -2.83 7.93
CA TYR A 126 -2.98 -2.02 7.68
C TYR A 126 -3.04 -0.79 8.60
N ARG A 127 -2.91 -0.98 9.92
CA ARG A 127 -3.01 0.10 10.92
C ARG A 127 -1.94 1.17 10.74
N GLU A 128 -0.70 0.76 10.49
CA GLU A 128 0.43 1.68 10.39
C GLU A 128 0.42 2.49 9.09
N LYS A 129 -0.01 1.86 7.99
CA LYS A 129 0.14 2.43 6.64
C LYS A 129 -1.19 2.67 5.95
N LEU A 130 -1.94 1.61 5.68
CA LEU A 130 -3.08 1.66 4.75
C LEU A 130 -4.26 2.47 5.30
N ALA A 131 -4.51 2.40 6.61
CA ALA A 131 -5.62 3.07 7.29
C ALA A 131 -5.56 4.61 7.22
N ARG A 132 -4.40 5.18 6.88
CA ARG A 132 -4.16 6.63 6.84
C ARG A 132 -3.88 7.17 5.43
N LEU A 133 -3.88 6.31 4.39
CA LEU A 133 -3.46 6.72 3.05
C LEU A 133 -4.33 7.84 2.46
N ASP A 134 -5.61 7.88 2.80
CA ASP A 134 -6.54 8.92 2.37
C ASP A 134 -6.20 10.31 2.95
N GLN A 135 -5.53 10.37 4.10
CA GLN A 135 -5.06 11.61 4.74
C GLN A 135 -3.88 12.24 3.99
N PHE A 136 -3.19 11.46 3.15
CA PHE A 136 -2.00 11.91 2.41
C PHE A 136 -2.29 12.19 0.93
N LEU A 137 -3.58 12.27 0.56
CA LEU A 137 -4.00 12.64 -0.79
C LEU A 137 -3.84 14.14 -1.00
N CYS A 138 -3.22 14.48 -2.12
CA CYS A 138 -2.92 15.83 -2.55
C CYS A 138 -4.17 16.57 -3.05
N SER A 139 -4.93 15.96 -3.96
CA SER A 139 -6.05 16.62 -4.66
C SER A 139 -7.43 16.34 -4.06
N ASP A 140 -8.35 17.29 -4.23
CA ASP A 140 -9.77 17.08 -3.88
C ASP A 140 -10.43 16.00 -4.74
N ALA A 141 -10.00 15.87 -6.00
CA ALA A 141 -10.45 14.80 -6.89
C ALA A 141 -10.13 13.42 -6.30
N ALA A 142 -8.90 13.24 -5.82
CA ALA A 142 -8.50 11.99 -5.19
C ALA A 142 -9.24 11.76 -3.87
N ARG A 143 -9.38 12.78 -3.02
CA ARG A 143 -10.17 12.68 -1.78
C ARG A 143 -11.59 12.19 -2.04
N LYS A 144 -12.27 12.70 -3.07
CA LYS A 144 -13.60 12.23 -3.49
C LYS A 144 -13.60 10.76 -3.91
N LEU A 145 -12.62 10.33 -4.69
CA LEU A 145 -12.51 8.92 -5.13
C LEU A 145 -12.15 7.98 -3.97
N ALA A 146 -11.45 8.49 -2.95
CA ALA A 146 -11.00 7.71 -1.82
C ALA A 146 -12.12 7.32 -0.85
N VAL A 147 -13.19 8.13 -0.71
CA VAL A 147 -14.24 7.91 0.31
C VAL A 147 -14.75 6.47 0.34
N ASN A 148 -15.26 5.97 -0.78
CA ASN A 148 -15.80 4.60 -0.85
C ASN A 148 -14.68 3.54 -0.78
N LYS A 149 -13.50 3.84 -1.34
CA LYS A 149 -12.37 2.91 -1.33
C LYS A 149 -11.79 2.71 0.07
N ALA A 150 -11.67 3.77 0.85
CA ALA A 150 -11.22 3.74 2.23
C ALA A 150 -12.23 3.02 3.14
N HIS A 151 -13.53 3.21 2.88
CA HIS A 151 -14.58 2.48 3.57
C HIS A 151 -14.48 0.96 3.36
N ILE A 152 -14.37 0.49 2.11
CA ILE A 152 -14.21 -0.94 1.79
C ILE A 152 -12.98 -1.52 2.49
N LEU A 153 -11.86 -0.79 2.47
CA LEU A 153 -10.62 -1.22 3.13
C LEU A 153 -10.83 -1.37 4.64
N ARG A 154 -11.48 -0.37 5.26
CA ARG A 154 -11.74 -0.35 6.70
C ARG A 154 -12.66 -1.48 7.13
N GLU A 155 -13.81 -1.65 6.48
CA GLU A 155 -14.76 -2.70 6.82
C GLU A 155 -14.13 -4.10 6.76
N PHE A 156 -13.31 -4.35 5.73
CA PHE A 156 -12.63 -5.63 5.60
C PHE A 156 -11.65 -5.89 6.76
N PHE A 157 -10.77 -4.93 7.06
CA PHE A 157 -9.75 -5.14 8.08
C PHE A 157 -10.29 -5.09 9.51
N ASP A 158 -11.33 -4.29 9.77
CA ASP A 158 -12.02 -4.28 11.06
C ASP A 158 -12.74 -5.63 11.29
N GLY A 159 -13.40 -6.16 10.26
CA GLY A 159 -14.00 -7.50 10.29
C GLY A 159 -12.96 -8.60 10.51
N LEU A 160 -11.86 -8.57 9.73
CA LEU A 160 -10.76 -9.53 9.88
C LEU A 160 -10.17 -9.51 11.30
N ALA A 161 -9.98 -8.32 11.88
CA ALA A 161 -9.48 -8.19 13.24
C ALA A 161 -10.42 -8.81 14.26
N ALA A 162 -11.72 -8.51 14.19
CA ALA A 162 -12.71 -9.04 15.11
C ALA A 162 -12.85 -10.57 15.01
N GLU A 163 -12.88 -11.11 13.80
CA GLU A 163 -12.94 -12.57 13.58
C GLU A 163 -11.68 -13.28 14.07
N HIS A 164 -10.51 -12.69 13.84
CA HIS A 164 -9.24 -13.25 14.29
C HIS A 164 -9.13 -13.26 15.82
N GLU A 165 -9.49 -12.16 16.49
CA GLU A 165 -9.50 -12.07 17.95
C GLU A 165 -10.45 -13.10 18.57
N ALA A 166 -11.67 -13.21 18.05
CA ALA A 166 -12.65 -14.18 18.52
C ALA A 166 -12.15 -15.63 18.37
N TYR A 167 -11.48 -15.95 17.27
CA TYR A 167 -10.87 -17.26 17.04
C TYR A 167 -9.77 -17.56 18.07
N ILE A 168 -8.83 -16.62 18.26
CA ILE A 168 -7.72 -16.78 19.20
C ILE A 168 -8.22 -16.94 20.64
N ASP A 169 -9.23 -16.18 21.04
CA ASP A 169 -9.83 -16.29 22.36
C ASP A 169 -10.57 -17.62 22.55
N GLY A 170 -11.23 -18.12 21.51
CA GLY A 170 -11.81 -19.47 21.49
C GLY A 170 -10.75 -20.55 21.75
N VAL A 171 -9.62 -20.47 21.05
CA VAL A 171 -8.49 -21.40 21.22
C VAL A 171 -7.92 -21.31 22.64
N LYS A 172 -7.69 -20.11 23.16
CA LYS A 172 -7.18 -19.90 24.54
C LYS A 172 -8.10 -20.52 25.59
N ARG A 173 -9.42 -20.35 25.45
CA ARG A 173 -10.41 -20.95 26.35
C ARG A 173 -10.35 -22.48 26.30
N ALA A 174 -10.31 -23.07 25.10
CA ALA A 174 -10.22 -24.52 24.92
C ALA A 174 -8.94 -25.10 25.54
N VAL A 175 -7.79 -24.46 25.32
CA VAL A 175 -6.50 -24.88 25.91
C VAL A 175 -6.53 -24.80 27.43
N THR A 176 -7.12 -23.73 27.98
CA THR A 176 -7.25 -23.55 29.44
C THR A 176 -8.15 -24.62 30.06
N ALA A 177 -9.28 -24.94 29.43
CA ALA A 177 -10.17 -26.01 29.86
C ALA A 177 -9.46 -27.38 29.86
N ALA A 178 -8.79 -27.73 28.77
CA ALA A 178 -8.06 -28.99 28.65
C ALA A 178 -6.97 -29.15 29.72
N ARG A 179 -6.22 -28.07 30.03
CA ARG A 179 -5.21 -28.08 31.11
C ARG A 179 -5.82 -28.33 32.48
N LYS A 180 -7.00 -27.75 32.75
CA LYS A 180 -7.71 -27.94 34.02
C LYS A 180 -8.21 -29.37 34.19
N GLU A 181 -8.74 -29.99 33.13
CA GLU A 181 -9.18 -31.39 33.13
C GLU A 181 -8.01 -32.37 33.33
N LEU A 182 -6.89 -32.12 32.66
CA LEU A 182 -5.67 -32.93 32.83
C LEU A 182 -5.15 -32.84 34.27
N ALA A 183 -5.13 -31.65 34.86
CA ALA A 183 -4.72 -31.45 36.25
C ALA A 183 -5.66 -32.16 37.24
N ALA A 184 -6.97 -32.13 37.01
CA ALA A 184 -7.96 -32.81 37.86
C ALA A 184 -7.83 -34.36 37.81
N THR A 185 -7.48 -34.90 36.65
CA THR A 185 -7.26 -36.35 36.45
C THR A 185 -5.94 -36.80 37.12
N ALA A 186 -4.91 -35.96 37.08
CA ALA A 186 -3.64 -36.20 37.76
C ALA A 186 -3.78 -36.17 39.29
N THR A 187 -4.65 -35.33 39.86
CA THR A 187 -4.88 -35.30 41.32
C THR A 187 -5.69 -36.49 41.84
N ASN A 188 -6.62 -37.03 41.06
CA ASN A 188 -7.45 -38.17 41.47
C ASN A 188 -6.71 -39.53 41.43
N SER A 189 -5.55 -39.61 40.78
CA SER A 189 -4.74 -40.84 40.68
C SER A 189 -3.73 -41.02 41.83
N PHE A 190 -3.62 -40.06 42.76
CA PHE A 190 -2.74 -40.11 43.93
C PHE A 190 -3.49 -40.12 45.29
N GLY A 191 -4.83 -40.19 45.27
CA GLY A 191 -5.68 -40.13 46.48
C GLY A 191 -6.23 -41.47 46.99
N ASP A 192 -6.10 -42.56 46.23
CA ASP A 192 -6.51 -43.91 46.62
C ASP A 192 -5.27 -44.79 46.88
N SER A 193 -4.62 -44.59 48.03
CA SER A 193 -3.65 -45.54 48.62
C SER A 193 -3.61 -45.43 50.13
#